data_AF-A0A0D6M2T2-F1
#
_entry.id   AF-A0A0D6M2T2-F1
#
_cell.length_a   1.000
_cell.length_b   1.000
_cell.length_c   1.000
_cell.angle_alpha   90.00
_cell.angle_beta   90.00
_cell.angle_gamma   90.00
#
_symmetry.space_group_name_H-M   'P 1'
#
loop_
_entity.id
_entity.type
_entity.pdbx_description
1 polymer ?
#
loop_
_entity_poly.entity_id
_entity_poly.type
_entity_poly.pdbx_seq_one_letter_code
_entity_poly.pdbx_strand_id
1 'polypeptide(L)'
;MSNDLRVLEPAFKQILLNRDVIAIDQDPLGIMGKLVRKSESVGVYLKPVTPTQGENTSFALAVLNKNQLEVKQYYEEPCEPL
;
A
#
# COMPACT_ATOMS: atom_id res chain seq x y z
N MET A 1 8.45 4.77 12.85
CA MET A 1 7.19 4.10 13.24
C MET A 1 6.80 4.56 14.63
N SER A 2 5.51 4.83 14.89
CA SER A 2 5.01 5.29 16.19
C SER A 2 3.85 4.41 16.66
N ASN A 3 4.11 3.12 16.86
CA ASN A 3 3.17 2.11 17.39
C ASN A 3 3.84 1.28 18.50
N ASP A 4 3.05 0.58 19.32
CA ASP A 4 3.61 -0.36 20.31
C ASP A 4 3.95 -1.69 19.64
N LEU A 5 5.25 -1.92 19.39
CA LEU A 5 5.75 -3.12 18.73
C LEU A 5 5.64 -4.39 19.58
N ARG A 6 5.39 -4.26 20.89
CA ARG A 6 5.30 -5.40 21.81
C ARG A 6 3.95 -6.13 21.70
N VAL A 7 2.91 -5.44 21.22
CA VAL A 7 1.52 -5.92 21.23
C VAL A 7 0.91 -5.93 19.82
N LEU A 8 1.76 -5.94 18.79
CA LEU A 8 1.33 -5.82 17.41
C LEU A 8 0.77 -7.13 16.85
N GLU A 9 -0.42 -7.09 16.24
CA GLU A 9 -0.97 -8.27 15.57
C GLU A 9 -0.08 -8.72 14.38
N PRO A 10 -0.04 -10.04 14.09
CA PRO A 10 0.79 -10.58 13.00
C PRO A 10 0.53 -9.95 11.63
N ALA A 11 -0.71 -9.52 11.34
CA ALA A 11 -1.07 -8.88 10.08
C ALA A 11 -0.33 -7.54 9.88
N PHE A 12 -0.33 -6.67 10.90
CA PHE A 12 0.39 -5.40 10.83
C PHE A 12 1.91 -5.62 10.77
N LYS A 13 2.42 -6.62 11.48
CA LYS A 13 3.84 -6.99 11.43
C LYS A 13 4.28 -7.36 10.01
N GLN A 14 3.45 -8.11 9.27
CA GLN A 14 3.74 -8.47 7.88
C GLN A 14 3.81 -7.24 6.96
N ILE A 15 2.91 -6.27 7.15
CA ILE A 15 2.95 -5.01 6.39
C ILE A 15 4.24 -4.25 6.67
N LEU A 16 4.59 -4.06 7.94
CA LEU A 16 5.76 -3.28 8.34
C LEU A 16 7.09 -3.94 7.97
N LEU A 17 7.14 -5.26 7.89
CA LEU A 17 8.36 -6.01 7.59
C LEU A 17 8.47 -6.47 6.14
N ASN A 18 7.52 -6.09 5.27
CA ASN A 18 7.53 -6.46 3.85
C ASN A 18 8.84 -6.01 3.18
N ARG A 19 9.69 -7.00 2.85
CA ARG A 19 11.04 -6.77 2.33
C ARG A 19 11.03 -6.07 0.97
N ASP A 20 10.07 -6.40 0.12
CA ASP A 20 9.97 -5.86 -1.23
C ASP A 20 9.61 -4.37 -1.18
N VAL A 21 8.63 -4.00 -0.35
CA VAL A 21 8.24 -2.59 -0.17
C VAL A 21 9.36 -1.78 0.48
N ILE A 22 10.06 -2.36 1.47
CA ILE A 22 11.24 -1.71 2.09
C ILE A 22 12.35 -1.51 1.06
N ALA A 23 12.62 -2.49 0.18
CA ALA A 23 13.63 -2.36 -0.86
C ALA A 23 13.30 -1.24 -1.84
N ILE A 24 12.01 -1.07 -2.21
CA ILE A 24 11.57 0.08 -3.00
C ILE A 24 11.77 1.39 -2.24
N ASP A 25 11.44 1.47 -0.95
CA ASP A 25 11.64 2.68 -0.14
C ASP A 25 13.13 3.09 -0.07
N GLN A 26 13.99 2.11 0.24
CA GLN A 26 15.43 2.26 0.43
C GLN A 26 16.26 2.11 -0.86
N ASP A 27 15.64 2.28 -2.03
CA ASP A 27 16.34 2.19 -3.31
C ASP A 27 17.50 3.21 -3.37
N PRO A 28 18.72 2.81 -3.80
CA PRO A 28 19.91 3.64 -3.74
C PRO A 28 19.88 4.85 -4.68
N LEU A 29 18.97 4.91 -5.65
CA LEU A 29 18.78 6.14 -6.44
C LEU A 29 18.32 7.31 -5.56
N GLY A 30 17.63 7.03 -4.45
CA GLY A 30 17.15 8.06 -3.52
C GLY A 30 16.12 9.02 -4.12
N ILE A 31 15.51 8.65 -5.26
CA ILE A 31 14.55 9.50 -5.98
C ILE A 31 13.15 9.30 -5.41
N MET A 32 12.46 10.39 -5.07
CA MET A 32 11.08 10.34 -4.63
C MET A 32 10.12 9.96 -5.77
N GLY A 33 9.16 9.06 -5.48
CA GLY A 33 8.09 8.73 -6.41
C GLY A 33 7.14 9.89 -6.67
N LYS A 34 6.54 9.91 -7.87
CA LYS A 34 5.64 10.98 -8.34
C LYS A 34 4.27 10.42 -8.70
N LEU A 35 3.23 11.21 -8.47
CA LEU A 35 1.88 10.94 -8.97
C LEU A 35 1.84 11.24 -10.47
N VAL A 36 1.66 10.22 -11.29
CA VAL A 36 1.67 10.35 -12.76
C VAL A 36 0.28 10.37 -13.37
N ARG A 37 -0.70 9.77 -12.68
CA ARG A 37 -2.11 9.86 -13.06
C ARG A 37 -2.97 10.03 -11.82
N LYS A 38 -3.85 11.03 -11.87
CA LYS A 38 -4.84 11.30 -10.83
C LYS A 38 -6.24 11.29 -11.45
N SER A 39 -7.09 10.41 -10.94
CA SER A 39 -8.53 10.40 -11.16
C SER A 39 -9.24 10.61 -9.81
N GLU A 40 -10.56 10.76 -9.82
CA GLU A 40 -11.34 10.91 -8.58
C GLU A 40 -11.18 9.70 -7.66
N SER A 41 -11.28 8.49 -8.22
CA SER A 41 -11.23 7.22 -7.50
C SER A 41 -9.86 6.56 -7.45
N VAL A 42 -8.96 6.84 -8.39
CA VAL A 42 -7.67 6.13 -8.49
C VAL A 42 -6.50 7.11 -8.58
N GLY A 43 -5.41 6.80 -7.89
CA GLY A 43 -4.11 7.46 -8.04
C GLY A 43 -3.05 6.47 -8.50
N VAL A 44 -2.23 6.86 -9.48
CA VAL A 44 -1.12 6.03 -9.98
C VAL A 44 0.19 6.74 -9.75
N TYR A 45 1.09 6.10 -9.01
CA TYR A 45 2.39 6.62 -8.64
C TYR A 45 3.50 5.82 -9.30
N LEU A 46 4.55 6.50 -9.75
CA LEU A 46 5.77 5.88 -10.26
C LEU A 46 6.98 6.36 -9.47
N LYS A 47 7.82 5.43 -9.04
CA LYS A 47 9.14 5.72 -8.45
C LYS A 47 10.22 5.06 -9.32
N PRO A 48 11.19 5.81 -9.87
CA PRO A 48 12.35 5.21 -10.51
C PRO A 48 13.16 4.42 -9.49
N VAL A 49 13.58 3.21 -9.85
CA VAL A 49 14.32 2.28 -8.99
C VAL A 49 15.41 1.56 -9.79
N THR A 50 16.36 1.00 -9.06
CA THR A 50 17.35 0.08 -9.61
C THR A 50 16.74 -1.30 -9.94
N PRO A 51 17.31 -2.04 -10.91
CA PRO A 51 18.46 -1.69 -11.74
C PRO A 51 18.11 -0.77 -12.91
N THR A 52 19.09 0.04 -13.32
CA THR A 52 19.05 0.83 -14.55
C THR A 52 19.97 0.18 -15.60
N GLN A 53 19.59 0.21 -16.87
CA GLN A 53 20.38 -0.34 -17.97
C GLN A 53 20.60 0.75 -19.03
N GLY A 54 21.79 1.35 -19.04
CA GLY A 54 22.09 2.49 -19.91
C GLY A 54 21.16 3.67 -19.60
N GLU A 55 20.41 4.11 -20.61
CA GLU A 55 19.41 5.17 -20.46
C GLU A 55 18.05 4.68 -19.90
N ASN A 56 17.85 3.35 -19.82
CA ASN A 56 16.59 2.78 -19.35
C ASN A 56 16.60 2.63 -17.83
N THR A 57 15.51 3.07 -17.19
CA THR A 57 15.31 2.96 -15.73
C THR A 57 14.15 2.04 -15.43
N SER A 58 14.28 1.22 -14.37
CA SER A 58 13.19 0.41 -13.84
C SER A 58 12.28 1.27 -12.95
N PHE A 59 11.01 0.88 -12.81
CA PHE A 59 10.06 1.66 -12.01
C PHE A 59 9.23 0.78 -11.08
N ALA A 60 9.02 1.26 -9.86
CA ALA A 60 7.96 0.79 -9.00
C ALA A 60 6.66 1.54 -9.32
N LEU A 61 5.59 0.77 -9.56
CA LEU A 61 4.25 1.27 -9.86
C LEU A 61 3.34 0.99 -8.66
N ALA A 62 2.69 2.03 -8.14
CA ALA A 62 1.67 1.89 -7.10
C ALA A 62 0.32 2.42 -7.62
N VAL A 63 -0.72 1.59 -7.47
CA VAL A 63 -2.11 1.95 -7.81
C VAL A 63 -2.90 2.04 -6.52
N LEU A 64 -3.35 3.25 -6.20
CA LEU A 64 -4.14 3.55 -5.01
C LEU A 64 -5.61 3.68 -5.40
N ASN A 65 -6.44 2.77 -4.89
CA ASN A 65 -7.89 2.93 -4.91
C ASN A 65 -8.33 3.80 -3.72
N LYS A 66 -9.07 4.86 -4.01
CA LYS A 66 -9.62 5.83 -3.04
C LYS A 66 -11.13 5.72 -2.87
N ASN A 67 -11.79 4.77 -3.56
CA ASN A 67 -13.21 4.52 -3.35
C ASN A 67 -13.43 4.05 -1.92
N GLN A 68 -14.32 4.72 -1.21
CA GLN A 68 -14.83 4.22 0.06
C GLN A 68 -16.04 3.36 -0.25
N LEU A 69 -15.94 2.06 0.03
CA LEU A 69 -17.09 1.19 0.01
C LEU A 69 -17.92 1.50 1.25
N GLU A 70 -19.20 1.82 1.06
CA GLU A 70 -20.16 1.79 2.16
C GLU A 70 -20.35 0.33 2.58
N VAL A 71 -19.81 -0.03 3.75
CA VAL A 71 -20.12 -1.31 4.38
C VAL A 71 -21.54 -1.19 4.93
N LYS A 72 -22.53 -1.71 4.21
CA LYS A 72 -23.88 -1.89 4.78
C LYS A 72 -23.76 -2.91 5.91
N GLN A 73 -23.97 -2.47 7.15
CA GLN A 73 -24.13 -3.38 8.28
C GLN A 73 -25.44 -4.15 8.09
N TYR A 74 -25.35 -5.44 7.78
CA TYR A 74 -26.48 -6.35 7.90
C TYR A 74 -26.59 -6.70 9.38
N TYR A 75 -27.64 -6.22 10.05
CA TYR A 75 -28.02 -6.75 11.35
C TYR A 75 -28.59 -8.14 11.11
N GLU A 76 -27.97 -9.17 11.69
CA GLU A 76 -28.59 -10.49 11.80
C GLU A 76 -29.78 -10.36 12.76
N GLU A 77 -31.00 -10.61 12.27
CA GLU A 77 -32.16 -10.72 13.16
C GLU A 77 -31.92 -11.87 14.14
N PRO A 78 -32.07 -11.66 15.46
CA PRO A 78 -31.90 -12.75 16.42
C PRO A 78 -32.97 -13.82 16.17
N CYS A 79 -32.55 -15.07 15.99
CA CYS A 79 -33.45 -16.21 15.93
C CYS A 79 -34.34 -16.23 17.18
N GLU A 80 -35.64 -15.96 17.01
CA GLU A 80 -36.61 -16.20 18.06
C GLU A 80 -36.71 -17.72 18.33
N PRO A 81 -36.63 -18.16 19.60
CA PRO A 81 -36.77 -19.57 19.92
C PRO A 81 -38.23 -20.01 19.76
N LEU A 82 -38.41 -21.17 19.10
CA LEU A 82 -39.69 -21.88 18.96
C LEU A 82 -40.22 -22.40 20.30
#